data_AF-A0A9P8ZWD8-F1
#
_entry.id   AF-A0A9P8ZWD8-F1
#
_cell.length_a   1.000
_cell.length_b   1.000
_cell.length_c   1.000
_cell.angle_alpha   90.00
_cell.angle_beta   90.00
_cell.angle_gamma   90.00
#
_symmetry.space_group_name_H-M   'P 1'
#
loop_
_entity.id
_entity.type
_entity.pdbx_description
1 polymer ?
#
loop_
_entity_poly.entity_id
_entity_poly.type
_entity_poly.pdbx_seq_one_letter_code
_entity_poly.pdbx_strand_id
1 'polypeptide(L)'
;MENLLSVAFDHLSSYDGAKIRKGLRQVEGLLATICLSKRDKDKDKSAGAGSDAQQDENAPKNLAGISDDPAFEQFFKLQEGFEWNVALRLVNTLDRLLAKGNDGQNDLLILSSLDLIQGVLILHPPSKILFSREMYMNMLLDLLEPDFPPAVMGATLLVLVVALIDTPQNTRTFEKLDGLLTISSLFRSRSTSRDVKKKCIEFLYFYLMPEVPSIPSARTRDSLPDLLQRSPSKLAKAFSDAPREGRERRDSESVHTRSQEEKQQLLAKHLNSVDDLVRDLQGNTLFGGAVS
;
A
#
# COMPACT_ATOMS: atom_id res chain seq x y z
N MET A 1 2.75 23.60 -3.11
CA MET A 1 3.00 22.17 -3.37
C MET A 1 3.07 21.88 -4.87
N GLU A 2 2.11 22.36 -5.66
CA GLU A 2 2.05 22.23 -7.13
C GLU A 2 3.37 22.56 -7.84
N ASN A 3 3.99 23.72 -7.58
CA ASN A 3 5.28 24.08 -8.21
C ASN A 3 6.38 23.04 -7.94
N LEU A 4 6.43 22.46 -6.74
CA LEU A 4 7.41 21.43 -6.40
C LEU A 4 7.10 20.13 -7.16
N LEU A 5 5.83 19.74 -7.23
CA LEU A 5 5.39 18.59 -8.02
C LEU A 5 5.68 18.79 -9.50
N SER A 6 5.47 19.99 -10.05
CA SER A 6 5.75 20.30 -11.46
C SER A 6 7.21 20.04 -11.78
N VAL A 7 8.13 20.62 -11.00
CA VAL A 7 9.56 20.43 -11.18
C VAL A 7 9.97 18.97 -10.98
N ALA A 8 9.37 18.28 -10.00
CA ALA A 8 9.63 16.86 -9.78
C ALA A 8 9.17 16.02 -10.98
N PHE A 9 8.01 16.31 -11.54
CA PHE A 9 7.45 15.57 -12.68
C PHE A 9 8.22 15.81 -13.97
N ASP A 10 8.71 17.03 -14.19
CA ASP A 10 9.62 17.31 -15.31
C ASP A 10 10.88 16.45 -15.22
N HIS A 11 11.47 16.35 -14.03
CA HIS A 11 12.61 15.47 -13.78
C HIS A 11 12.28 13.98 -13.95
N LEU A 12 11.14 13.51 -13.41
CA LEU A 12 10.70 12.11 -13.52
C LEU A 12 10.37 11.70 -14.96
N SER A 13 9.86 12.63 -15.77
CA SER A 13 9.57 12.40 -17.20
C SER A 13 10.82 12.30 -18.08
N SER A 14 12.00 12.63 -17.54
CA SER A 14 13.26 12.57 -18.28
C SER A 14 13.71 11.14 -18.55
N TYR A 15 14.52 10.97 -19.59
CA TYR A 15 15.30 9.74 -19.84
C TYR A 15 16.69 9.80 -19.19
N ASP A 16 17.09 10.89 -18.55
CA ASP A 16 18.37 10.98 -17.85
C ASP A 16 18.21 10.44 -16.42
N GLY A 17 18.95 9.39 -16.07
CA GLY A 17 18.89 8.76 -14.74
C GLY A 17 19.24 9.72 -13.59
N ALA A 18 20.09 10.71 -13.82
CA ALA A 18 20.41 11.74 -12.81
C ALA A 18 19.22 12.68 -12.57
N LYS A 19 18.48 13.04 -13.63
CA LYS A 19 17.24 13.81 -13.51
C LYS A 19 16.16 12.99 -12.82
N ILE A 20 15.95 11.74 -13.22
CA ILE A 20 14.98 10.86 -12.56
C ILE A 20 15.27 10.75 -11.06
N ARG A 21 16.54 10.50 -10.68
CA ARG A 21 16.97 10.48 -9.27
C ARG A 21 16.62 11.76 -8.52
N LYS A 22 16.84 12.91 -9.15
CA LYS A 22 16.50 14.21 -8.57
C LYS A 22 14.99 14.37 -8.39
N GLY A 23 14.19 13.95 -9.36
CA GLY A 23 12.72 13.92 -9.27
C GLY A 23 12.23 13.04 -8.13
N LEU A 24 12.76 11.82 -8.01
CA LEU A 24 12.43 10.88 -6.93
C LEU A 24 12.75 11.50 -5.55
N ARG A 25 13.93 12.10 -5.38
CA ARG A 25 14.30 12.80 -4.13
C ARG A 25 13.40 13.99 -3.80
N GLN A 26 12.91 14.71 -4.81
CA GLN A 26 11.98 15.81 -4.60
C GLN A 26 10.62 15.31 -4.10
N VAL A 27 10.12 14.21 -4.67
CA VAL A 27 8.91 13.53 -4.19
C VAL A 27 9.13 13.01 -2.76
N GLU A 28 10.21 12.29 -2.52
CA GLU A 28 10.60 11.78 -1.19
C GLU A 28 10.63 12.90 -0.15
N GLY A 29 11.30 14.02 -0.45
CA GLY A 29 11.36 15.17 0.43
C GLY A 29 10.00 15.78 0.72
N LEU A 30 9.11 15.84 -0.27
CA LEU A 30 7.73 16.28 -0.06
C LEU A 30 6.99 15.34 0.91
N LEU A 31 7.04 14.02 0.67
CA LEU A 31 6.39 13.04 1.55
C LEU A 31 6.96 13.07 2.97
N ALA A 32 8.27 13.21 3.11
CA ALA A 32 8.93 13.36 4.41
C ALA A 32 8.40 14.60 5.17
N THR A 33 8.23 15.74 4.50
CA THR A 33 7.68 16.94 5.17
C THR A 33 6.24 16.79 5.63
N ILE A 34 5.47 15.91 4.97
CA ILE A 34 4.10 15.58 5.35
C ILE A 34 4.12 14.63 6.55
N CYS A 35 4.96 13.59 6.52
CA CYS A 35 4.97 12.51 7.52
C CYS A 35 5.74 12.82 8.82
N LEU A 36 6.68 13.76 8.81
CA LEU A 36 7.54 14.05 9.98
C LEU A 36 7.06 15.28 10.75
N SER A 37 7.13 15.23 12.09
CA SER A 37 6.73 16.35 12.96
C SER A 37 7.69 17.53 12.81
N LYS A 38 7.17 18.74 12.57
CA LYS A 38 7.96 19.98 12.66
C LYS A 38 7.93 20.48 14.10
N ARG A 39 9.09 20.88 14.64
CA ARG A 39 9.15 21.63 15.91
C ARG A 39 8.49 23.00 15.70
N ASP A 40 7.43 23.31 16.44
CA ASP A 40 6.91 24.68 16.54
C ASP A 40 8.00 25.56 17.16
N LYS A 41 8.67 26.38 16.33
CA LYS A 41 9.71 27.29 16.80
C LYS A 41 9.18 28.46 17.65
N ASP A 42 7.86 28.57 17.87
CA ASP A 42 7.23 29.73 18.49
C ASP A 42 6.86 29.59 19.98
N LYS A 43 7.11 28.44 20.63
CA LYS A 43 6.76 28.27 22.06
C LYS A 43 7.91 28.29 23.07
N ASP A 44 9.17 28.45 22.64
CA ASP A 44 10.33 28.40 23.54
C ASP A 44 11.06 29.74 23.71
N LYS A 45 10.30 30.80 24.02
CA LYS A 45 10.86 32.05 24.59
C LYS A 45 10.63 32.20 26.09
N SER A 46 10.22 31.14 26.79
CA SER A 46 10.03 31.20 28.24
C SER A 46 10.29 29.85 28.92
N ALA A 47 11.56 29.46 29.03
CA ALA A 47 12.11 28.84 30.24
C ALA A 47 13.61 28.63 30.03
N GLY A 48 14.42 29.25 30.88
CA GLY A 48 15.85 29.01 30.92
C GLY A 48 16.21 27.64 31.51
N ALA A 49 17.43 27.22 31.16
CA ALA A 49 18.31 26.31 31.88
C ALA A 49 17.94 24.82 31.96
N GLY A 50 18.62 24.04 31.13
CA GLY A 50 19.30 22.82 31.58
C GLY A 50 18.53 21.50 31.43
N SER A 51 18.76 20.81 30.30
CA SER A 51 19.03 19.36 30.28
C SER A 51 19.35 18.92 28.85
N ASP A 52 20.47 18.21 28.70
CA ASP A 52 20.84 17.43 27.52
C ASP A 52 19.74 16.40 27.18
N ALA A 53 18.80 16.81 26.34
CA ALA A 53 17.87 15.90 25.68
C ALA A 53 18.10 16.05 24.17
N GLN A 54 18.98 15.20 23.66
CA GLN A 54 19.16 14.92 22.25
C GLN A 54 17.90 14.19 21.75
N GLN A 55 16.77 14.89 21.72
CA GLN A 55 15.49 14.36 21.23
C GLN A 55 15.42 14.59 19.72
N ASP A 56 15.30 13.48 19.00
CA ASP A 56 15.32 13.35 17.54
C ASP A 56 14.48 14.42 16.83
N GLU A 57 15.15 15.21 15.98
CA GLU A 57 14.56 16.28 15.17
C GLU A 57 13.58 15.78 14.08
N ASN A 58 13.32 14.47 13.99
CA ASN A 58 12.56 13.82 12.90
C ASN A 58 11.65 12.68 13.41
N ALA A 59 10.96 12.87 14.54
CA ALA A 59 10.00 11.87 14.99
C ALA A 59 8.85 11.72 13.97
N PRO A 60 8.45 10.48 13.61
CA PRO A 60 7.31 10.24 12.74
C PRO A 60 6.03 10.72 13.42
N LYS A 61 5.16 11.43 12.69
CA LYS A 61 3.83 11.80 13.19
C LYS A 61 3.01 10.54 13.42
N ASN A 62 2.18 10.55 14.45
CA ASN A 62 1.13 9.55 14.59
C ASN A 62 0.20 9.66 13.38
N LEU A 63 -0.14 8.53 12.74
CA LEU A 63 -1.03 8.46 11.57
C LEU A 63 -2.34 9.24 11.79
N ALA A 64 -2.91 9.15 12.99
CA ALA A 64 -4.14 9.87 13.34
C ALA A 64 -3.95 11.40 13.32
N GLY A 65 -2.75 11.90 13.62
CA GLY A 65 -2.43 13.32 13.60
C GLY A 65 -1.96 13.84 12.23
N ILE A 66 -1.73 12.97 11.25
CA ILE A 66 -1.41 13.37 9.87
C ILE A 66 -2.67 13.88 9.16
N SER A 67 -3.82 13.26 9.43
CA SER A 67 -5.09 13.62 8.79
C SER A 67 -5.52 15.06 9.04
N ASP A 68 -5.16 15.61 10.20
CA ASP A 68 -5.46 17.00 10.60
C ASP A 68 -4.40 18.02 10.10
N ASP A 69 -3.35 17.57 9.41
CA ASP A 69 -2.30 18.46 8.88
C ASP A 69 -2.76 19.14 7.58
N PRO A 70 -2.81 20.48 7.52
CA PRO A 70 -3.18 21.20 6.29
C PRO A 70 -2.31 20.86 5.08
N ALA A 71 -1.03 20.52 5.29
CA ALA A 71 -0.15 20.10 4.21
C ALA A 71 -0.53 18.72 3.67
N PHE A 72 -0.98 17.80 4.54
CA PHE A 72 -1.50 16.51 4.13
C PHE A 72 -2.83 16.66 3.38
N GLU A 73 -3.77 17.48 3.87
CA GLU A 73 -5.03 17.73 3.17
C GLU A 73 -4.80 18.31 1.77
N GLN A 74 -3.88 19.27 1.64
CA GLN A 74 -3.52 19.84 0.34
C GLN A 74 -2.91 18.77 -0.58
N PHE A 75 -1.99 17.95 -0.06
CA PHE A 75 -1.41 16.85 -0.82
C PHE A 75 -2.49 15.88 -1.30
N PHE A 76 -3.37 15.45 -0.39
CA PHE A 76 -4.44 14.50 -0.66
C PHE A 76 -5.37 15.02 -1.77
N LYS A 77 -5.83 16.28 -1.68
CA LYS A 77 -6.65 16.93 -2.74
C LYS A 77 -5.96 16.95 -4.10
N LEU A 78 -4.65 17.25 -4.13
CA LEU A 78 -3.89 17.22 -5.38
C LEU A 78 -3.80 15.79 -5.98
N GLN A 79 -3.83 14.75 -5.16
CA GLN A 79 -3.76 13.36 -5.64
C GLN A 79 -5.07 12.88 -6.30
N GLU A 80 -6.20 13.53 -6.03
CA GLU A 80 -7.50 13.18 -6.65
C GLU A 80 -7.53 13.49 -8.15
N GLY A 81 -6.80 14.52 -8.59
CA GLY A 81 -6.69 14.91 -9.99
C GLY A 81 -5.59 14.15 -10.73
N PHE A 82 -5.79 13.91 -12.04
CA PHE A 82 -4.77 13.23 -12.87
C PHE A 82 -3.49 14.05 -13.05
N GLU A 83 -3.58 15.39 -12.99
CA GLU A 83 -2.45 16.30 -13.24
C GLU A 83 -1.35 16.13 -12.20
N TRP A 84 -1.76 16.04 -10.93
CA TRP A 84 -0.88 16.06 -9.75
C TRP A 84 -0.74 14.71 -9.03
N ASN A 85 -1.35 13.64 -9.55
CA ASN A 85 -1.28 12.30 -8.96
C ASN A 85 0.14 11.72 -9.08
N VAL A 86 0.84 11.70 -7.94
CA VAL A 86 2.21 11.22 -7.81
C VAL A 86 2.31 9.73 -8.09
N ALA A 87 1.36 8.90 -7.65
CA ALA A 87 1.38 7.47 -7.90
C ALA A 87 1.38 7.17 -9.40
N LEU A 88 0.51 7.84 -10.17
CA LEU A 88 0.47 7.72 -11.63
C LEU A 88 1.79 8.13 -12.27
N ARG A 89 2.41 9.24 -11.81
CA ARG A 89 3.70 9.71 -12.33
C ARG A 89 4.84 8.74 -12.01
N LEU A 90 4.85 8.13 -10.83
CA LEU A 90 5.84 7.14 -10.43
C LEU A 90 5.67 5.83 -11.22
N VAL A 91 4.45 5.35 -11.40
CA VAL A 91 4.18 4.16 -12.23
C VAL A 91 4.62 4.39 -13.68
N ASN A 92 4.33 5.55 -14.27
CA ASN A 92 4.83 5.90 -15.60
C ASN A 92 6.36 6.02 -15.63
N THR A 93 7.00 6.38 -14.52
CA THR A 93 8.47 6.41 -14.43
C THR A 93 9.03 5.01 -14.37
N LEU A 94 8.41 4.12 -13.60
CA LEU A 94 8.76 2.72 -13.50
C LEU A 94 8.68 2.01 -14.86
N ASP A 95 7.62 2.27 -15.64
CA ASP A 95 7.46 1.81 -17.03
C ASP A 95 8.67 2.15 -17.91
N ARG A 96 9.12 3.42 -17.86
CA ARG A 96 10.30 3.88 -18.62
C ARG A 96 11.60 3.25 -18.15
N LEU A 97 11.74 3.02 -16.84
CA LEU A 97 12.92 2.37 -16.27
C LEU A 97 12.98 0.91 -16.73
N LEU A 98 11.84 0.20 -16.72
CA LEU A 98 11.74 -1.18 -17.22
C LEU A 98 12.12 -1.28 -18.70
N ALA A 99 11.67 -0.34 -19.53
CA ALA A 99 11.98 -0.32 -20.97
C ALA A 99 13.48 -0.14 -21.29
N LYS A 100 14.29 0.38 -20.36
CA LYS A 100 15.72 0.63 -20.57
C LYS A 100 16.63 -0.58 -20.34
N GLY A 101 16.12 -1.64 -19.74
CA GLY A 101 16.92 -2.83 -19.39
C GLY A 101 17.80 -2.64 -18.15
N ASN A 102 18.58 -3.67 -17.82
CA ASN A 102 19.25 -3.76 -16.53
C ASN A 102 20.68 -3.17 -16.56
N ASP A 103 20.82 -1.90 -16.16
CA ASP A 103 22.08 -1.37 -15.63
C ASP A 103 21.91 -1.19 -14.11
N GLY A 104 22.93 -1.47 -13.30
CA GLY A 104 22.75 -1.43 -11.83
C GLY A 104 22.36 -0.06 -11.26
N GLN A 105 22.48 1.03 -12.05
CA GLN A 105 21.94 2.34 -11.65
C GLN A 105 20.42 2.40 -11.83
N ASN A 106 19.88 1.72 -12.85
CA ASN A 106 18.47 1.56 -13.11
C ASN A 106 17.77 0.81 -11.97
N ASP A 107 18.40 -0.24 -11.44
CA ASP A 107 17.89 -0.99 -10.27
C ASP A 107 17.65 -0.11 -9.05
N LEU A 108 18.57 0.82 -8.76
CA LEU A 108 18.42 1.77 -7.64
C LEU A 108 17.27 2.75 -7.87
N LEU A 109 17.02 3.16 -9.12
CA LEU A 109 15.89 4.03 -9.47
C LEU A 109 14.56 3.27 -9.40
N ILE A 110 14.55 1.99 -9.80
CA ILE A 110 13.40 1.09 -9.67
C ILE A 110 13.06 0.93 -8.19
N LEU A 111 14.03 0.59 -7.34
CA LEU A 111 13.84 0.47 -5.89
C LEU A 111 13.26 1.75 -5.28
N SER A 112 13.86 2.90 -5.59
CA SER A 112 13.38 4.20 -5.10
C SER A 112 11.96 4.51 -5.58
N SER A 113 11.62 4.12 -6.81
CA SER A 113 10.27 4.31 -7.36
C SER A 113 9.25 3.41 -6.66
N LEU A 114 9.59 2.14 -6.42
CA LEU A 114 8.73 1.19 -5.70
C LEU A 114 8.45 1.64 -4.26
N ASP A 115 9.47 2.12 -3.55
CA ASP A 115 9.34 2.63 -2.18
C ASP A 115 8.40 3.84 -2.12
N LEU A 116 8.56 4.78 -3.06
CA LEU A 116 7.68 5.95 -3.16
C LEU A 116 6.25 5.56 -3.60
N ILE A 117 6.08 4.61 -4.51
CA ILE A 117 4.76 4.09 -4.87
C ILE A 117 4.09 3.52 -3.62
N GLN A 118 4.80 2.69 -2.86
CA GLN A 118 4.27 2.13 -1.61
C GLN A 118 3.80 3.23 -0.66
N GLY A 119 4.66 4.22 -0.38
CA GLY A 119 4.34 5.32 0.53
C GLY A 119 3.15 6.15 0.06
N VAL A 120 3.06 6.47 -1.24
CA VAL A 120 1.95 7.25 -1.80
C VAL A 120 0.63 6.47 -1.75
N LEU A 121 0.66 5.15 -2.00
CA LEU A 121 -0.56 4.32 -1.90
C LEU A 121 -1.08 4.20 -0.47
N ILE A 122 -0.20 4.30 0.54
CA ILE A 122 -0.59 4.35 1.95
C ILE A 122 -1.19 5.72 2.29
N LEU A 123 -0.56 6.81 1.84
CA LEU A 123 -1.02 8.18 2.12
C LEU A 123 -2.30 8.57 1.34
N HIS A 124 -2.46 8.02 0.14
CA HIS A 124 -3.62 8.26 -0.72
C HIS A 124 -4.19 6.92 -1.23
N PRO A 125 -4.97 6.20 -0.40
CA PRO A 125 -5.60 4.94 -0.77
C PRO A 125 -6.39 4.95 -2.09
N PRO A 126 -7.08 6.05 -2.50
CA PRO A 126 -7.76 6.07 -3.79
C PRO A 126 -6.83 5.84 -4.99
N SER A 127 -5.53 6.15 -4.89
CA SER A 127 -4.55 5.86 -5.96
C SER A 127 -4.37 4.36 -6.22
N LYS A 128 -4.78 3.47 -5.31
CA LYS A 128 -4.74 2.02 -5.54
C LYS A 128 -5.56 1.61 -6.76
N ILE A 129 -6.57 2.40 -7.16
CA ILE A 129 -7.40 2.12 -8.35
C ILE A 129 -6.58 2.00 -9.65
N LEU A 130 -5.36 2.54 -9.69
CA LEU A 130 -4.46 2.35 -10.82
C LEU A 130 -4.24 0.87 -11.12
N PHE A 131 -4.08 0.04 -10.08
CA PHE A 131 -3.77 -1.38 -10.22
C PHE A 131 -5.00 -2.26 -10.52
N SER A 132 -6.19 -1.68 -10.69
CA SER A 132 -7.31 -2.40 -11.30
C SER A 132 -7.11 -2.56 -12.81
N ARG A 133 -6.26 -1.72 -13.41
CA ARG A 133 -5.87 -1.79 -14.82
C ARG A 133 -4.77 -2.82 -15.02
N GLU A 134 -4.99 -3.72 -15.96
CA GLU A 134 -4.08 -4.84 -16.24
C GLU A 134 -2.66 -4.39 -16.58
N MET A 135 -2.50 -3.30 -17.34
CA MET A 135 -1.20 -2.75 -17.71
C MET A 135 -0.32 -2.46 -16.47
N TYR A 136 -0.87 -1.80 -15.46
CA TYR A 136 -0.11 -1.41 -14.27
C TYR A 136 0.09 -2.58 -13.30
N MET A 137 -0.84 -3.54 -13.26
CA MET A 137 -0.65 -4.76 -12.49
C MET A 137 0.41 -5.67 -13.12
N ASN A 138 0.39 -5.88 -14.43
CA ASN A 138 1.41 -6.64 -15.15
C ASN A 138 2.80 -6.05 -14.92
N MET A 139 2.95 -4.73 -14.94
CA MET A 139 4.22 -4.08 -14.63
C MET A 139 4.82 -4.51 -13.27
N LEU A 140 3.97 -4.70 -12.24
CA LEU A 140 4.44 -5.24 -10.97
C LEU A 140 4.77 -6.74 -11.06
N LEU A 141 4.02 -7.51 -11.85
CA LEU A 141 4.31 -8.94 -12.05
C LEU A 141 5.61 -9.16 -12.83
N ASP A 142 5.90 -8.33 -13.83
CA ASP A 142 7.14 -8.38 -14.62
C ASP A 142 8.37 -8.14 -13.73
N LEU A 143 8.27 -7.25 -12.74
CA LEU A 143 9.33 -7.00 -11.75
C LEU A 143 9.59 -8.18 -10.79
N LEU A 144 8.80 -9.25 -10.86
CA LEU A 144 9.02 -10.51 -10.12
C LEU A 144 9.73 -11.57 -10.96
N GLU A 145 10.03 -11.30 -12.23
CA GLU A 145 10.77 -12.23 -13.07
C GLU A 145 12.19 -12.50 -12.53
N PRO A 146 12.72 -13.73 -12.68
CA PRO A 146 14.00 -14.14 -12.10
C PRO A 146 15.23 -13.28 -12.43
N ASP A 147 15.15 -12.48 -13.49
CA ASP A 147 16.24 -11.64 -13.98
C ASP A 147 16.43 -10.35 -13.16
N PHE A 148 15.44 -9.98 -12.34
CA PHE A 148 15.54 -8.84 -11.45
C PHE A 148 16.32 -9.15 -10.16
N PRO A 149 17.01 -8.17 -9.57
CA PRO A 149 17.69 -8.37 -8.29
C PRO A 149 16.69 -8.76 -7.18
N PRO A 150 17.11 -9.59 -6.19
CA PRO A 150 16.26 -9.96 -5.06
C PRO A 150 15.67 -8.78 -4.27
N ALA A 151 16.39 -7.65 -4.22
CA ALA A 151 15.91 -6.43 -3.59
C ALA A 151 14.69 -5.85 -4.33
N VAL A 152 14.73 -5.82 -5.67
CA VAL A 152 13.64 -5.32 -6.52
C VAL A 152 12.43 -6.22 -6.35
N MET A 153 12.58 -7.53 -6.53
CA MET A 153 11.49 -8.50 -6.31
C MET A 153 10.87 -8.34 -4.91
N GLY A 154 11.72 -8.21 -3.89
CA GLY A 154 11.28 -8.03 -2.52
C GLY A 154 10.56 -6.72 -2.24
N ALA A 155 10.88 -5.62 -2.94
CA ALA A 155 10.16 -4.35 -2.85
C ALA A 155 8.84 -4.42 -3.62
N THR A 156 8.84 -5.05 -4.80
CA THR A 156 7.64 -5.29 -5.61
C THR A 156 6.59 -6.10 -4.86
N LEU A 157 6.97 -7.15 -4.14
CA LEU A 157 6.06 -7.92 -3.28
C LEU A 157 5.37 -7.04 -2.23
N LEU A 158 6.10 -6.08 -1.64
CA LEU A 158 5.54 -5.15 -0.66
C LEU A 158 4.57 -4.14 -1.31
N VAL A 159 4.90 -3.64 -2.50
CA VAL A 159 4.00 -2.78 -3.28
C VAL A 159 2.72 -3.54 -3.65
N LEU A 160 2.82 -4.81 -4.06
CA LEU A 160 1.66 -5.66 -4.33
C LEU A 160 0.77 -5.80 -3.08
N VAL A 161 1.32 -6.09 -1.90
CA VAL A 161 0.49 -6.15 -0.66
C VAL A 161 -0.28 -4.85 -0.47
N VAL A 162 0.38 -3.70 -0.58
CA VAL A 162 -0.26 -2.38 -0.39
C VAL A 162 -1.28 -2.06 -1.48
N ALA A 163 -1.02 -2.47 -2.73
CA ALA A 163 -1.95 -2.28 -3.83
C ALA A 163 -3.21 -3.17 -3.70
N LEU A 164 -3.11 -4.33 -3.04
CA LEU A 164 -4.19 -5.30 -2.92
C LEU A 164 -5.00 -5.17 -1.63
N ILE A 165 -4.37 -4.70 -0.53
CA ILE A 165 -5.03 -4.59 0.77
C ILE A 165 -6.21 -3.61 0.72
N ASP A 166 -7.35 -4.04 1.25
CA ASP A 166 -8.64 -3.34 1.20
C ASP A 166 -9.08 -2.96 -0.22
N THR A 167 -8.62 -3.69 -1.24
CA THR A 167 -8.98 -3.43 -2.65
C THR A 167 -9.20 -4.76 -3.39
N PRO A 168 -10.34 -5.45 -3.15
CA PRO A 168 -10.62 -6.76 -3.73
C PRO A 168 -10.63 -6.75 -5.27
N GLN A 169 -11.02 -5.63 -5.89
CA GLN A 169 -10.96 -5.45 -7.34
C GLN A 169 -9.53 -5.63 -7.89
N ASN A 170 -8.53 -5.03 -7.23
CA ASN A 170 -7.13 -5.20 -7.63
C ASN A 170 -6.68 -6.65 -7.45
N THR A 171 -7.18 -7.33 -6.40
CA THR A 171 -6.89 -8.75 -6.17
C THR A 171 -7.46 -9.60 -7.31
N ARG A 172 -8.66 -9.26 -7.84
CA ARG A 172 -9.21 -9.92 -9.04
C ARG A 172 -8.34 -9.70 -10.27
N THR A 173 -7.84 -8.47 -10.49
CA THR A 173 -6.93 -8.17 -11.61
C THR A 173 -5.62 -8.97 -11.48
N PHE A 174 -5.04 -9.01 -10.29
CA PHE A 174 -3.83 -9.80 -9.99
C PHE A 174 -4.03 -11.29 -10.31
N GLU A 175 -5.13 -11.89 -9.86
CA GLU A 175 -5.42 -13.30 -10.15
C GLU A 175 -5.68 -13.57 -11.62
N LYS A 176 -6.38 -12.66 -12.32
CA LYS A 176 -6.66 -12.77 -13.76
C LYS A 176 -5.38 -12.79 -14.58
N LEU A 177 -4.34 -12.11 -14.11
CA LEU A 177 -3.03 -12.02 -14.74
C LEU A 177 -2.05 -13.08 -14.22
N ASP A 178 -2.56 -14.23 -13.76
CA ASP A 178 -1.75 -15.34 -13.26
C ASP A 178 -0.79 -14.98 -12.11
N GLY A 179 -1.11 -13.93 -11.34
CA GLY A 179 -0.26 -13.48 -10.24
C GLY A 179 0.02 -14.57 -9.20
N LEU A 180 -0.95 -15.46 -8.92
CA LEU A 180 -0.74 -16.61 -8.03
C LEU A 180 0.28 -17.62 -8.60
N LEU A 181 0.26 -17.84 -9.92
CA LEU A 181 1.26 -18.67 -10.58
C LEU A 181 2.64 -18.01 -10.49
N THR A 182 2.74 -16.70 -10.72
CA THR A 182 4.00 -15.94 -10.60
C THR A 182 4.59 -16.05 -9.20
N ILE A 183 3.81 -15.75 -8.16
CA ILE A 183 4.28 -15.82 -6.75
C ILE A 183 4.67 -17.24 -6.35
N SER A 184 3.84 -18.23 -6.69
CA SER A 184 4.11 -19.62 -6.33
C SER A 184 5.33 -20.19 -7.07
N SER A 185 5.54 -19.80 -8.32
CA SER A 185 6.72 -20.18 -9.12
C SER A 185 7.98 -19.53 -8.57
N LEU A 186 7.92 -18.24 -8.21
CA LEU A 186 9.01 -17.53 -7.53
C LEU A 186 9.35 -18.21 -6.20
N PHE A 187 8.35 -18.60 -5.41
CA PHE A 187 8.55 -19.31 -4.14
C PHE A 187 9.21 -20.69 -4.32
N ARG A 188 8.74 -21.49 -5.30
CA ARG A 188 9.26 -22.84 -5.55
C ARG A 188 10.66 -22.84 -6.18
N SER A 189 10.99 -21.84 -6.98
CA SER A 189 12.25 -21.81 -7.71
C SER A 189 13.45 -21.95 -6.77
N ARG A 190 14.42 -22.78 -7.18
CA ARG A 190 15.66 -22.99 -6.41
C ARG A 190 16.61 -21.81 -6.50
N SER A 191 16.51 -20.97 -7.54
CA SER A 191 17.33 -19.77 -7.71
C SER A 191 16.89 -18.60 -6.84
N THR A 192 15.64 -18.61 -6.36
CA THR A 192 15.10 -17.54 -5.52
C THR A 192 15.79 -17.50 -4.17
N SER A 193 16.26 -16.31 -3.77
CA SER A 193 16.89 -16.08 -2.48
C SER A 193 15.95 -16.40 -1.30
N ARG A 194 16.53 -16.75 -0.15
CA ARG A 194 15.76 -17.07 1.06
C ARG A 194 14.86 -15.91 1.51
N ASP A 195 15.36 -14.68 1.39
CA ASP A 195 14.62 -13.48 1.82
C ASP A 195 13.40 -13.22 0.93
N VAL A 196 13.54 -13.40 -0.39
CA VAL A 196 12.41 -13.30 -1.32
C VAL A 196 11.40 -14.43 -1.06
N LYS A 197 11.86 -15.67 -0.81
CA LYS A 197 10.96 -16.78 -0.45
C LYS A 197 10.16 -16.50 0.82
N LYS A 198 10.79 -15.88 1.82
CA LYS A 198 10.10 -15.45 3.05
C LYS A 198 8.99 -14.45 2.72
N LYS A 199 9.29 -13.43 1.91
CA LYS A 199 8.30 -12.45 1.46
C LYS A 199 7.17 -13.06 0.62
N CYS A 200 7.46 -14.06 -0.22
CA CYS A 200 6.43 -14.80 -0.93
C CYS A 200 5.48 -15.51 0.04
N ILE A 201 6.00 -16.16 1.08
CA ILE A 201 5.16 -16.79 2.12
C ILE A 201 4.31 -15.73 2.84
N GLU A 202 4.88 -14.59 3.23
CA GLU A 202 4.14 -13.48 3.85
C GLU A 202 3.02 -12.97 2.93
N PHE A 203 3.30 -12.84 1.63
CA PHE A 203 2.30 -12.48 0.63
C PHE A 203 1.18 -13.53 0.52
N LEU A 204 1.52 -14.83 0.52
CA LEU A 204 0.52 -15.89 0.46
C LEU A 204 -0.37 -15.93 1.70
N TYR A 205 0.20 -15.69 2.89
CA TYR A 205 -0.59 -15.51 4.11
C TYR A 205 -1.54 -14.32 4.00
N PHE A 206 -1.04 -13.17 3.56
CA PHE A 206 -1.86 -11.98 3.28
C PHE A 206 -3.00 -12.30 2.29
N TYR A 207 -2.70 -12.96 1.17
CA TYR A 207 -3.70 -13.32 0.16
C TYR A 207 -4.80 -14.21 0.73
N LEU A 208 -4.48 -15.12 1.65
CA LEU A 208 -5.46 -16.01 2.28
C LEU A 208 -6.30 -15.34 3.39
N MET A 209 -5.93 -14.16 3.88
CA MET A 209 -6.72 -13.44 4.89
C MET A 209 -8.07 -12.96 4.34
N PRO A 210 -9.10 -12.77 5.18
CA PRO A 210 -10.36 -12.15 4.75
C PRO A 210 -10.14 -10.78 4.11
N GLU A 211 -10.84 -10.50 3.01
CA GLU A 211 -10.65 -9.25 2.22
C GLU A 211 -11.40 -8.05 2.78
N VAL A 212 -12.39 -8.32 3.61
CA VAL A 212 -13.19 -7.33 4.33
C VAL A 212 -13.22 -7.71 5.81
N PRO A 213 -13.17 -6.73 6.71
CA PRO A 213 -13.37 -6.98 8.13
C PRO A 213 -14.72 -7.68 8.31
N SER A 214 -14.70 -8.91 8.80
CA SER A 214 -15.92 -9.63 9.14
C SER A 214 -16.52 -8.98 10.38
N ILE A 215 -17.31 -7.92 10.20
CA ILE A 215 -18.21 -7.45 11.26
C ILE A 215 -19.15 -8.64 11.50
N PRO A 216 -19.19 -9.23 12.71
CA PRO A 216 -20.18 -10.25 13.00
C PRO A 216 -21.53 -9.58 12.79
N SER A 217 -22.22 -9.93 11.70
CA SER A 217 -23.63 -9.60 11.55
C SER A 217 -24.27 -10.06 12.85
N ALA A 218 -24.80 -9.10 13.62
CA ALA A 218 -25.60 -9.39 14.80
C ALA A 218 -26.79 -10.22 14.31
N ARG A 219 -26.60 -11.55 14.29
CA ARG A 219 -27.68 -12.49 14.08
C ARG A 219 -28.67 -12.18 15.18
N THR A 220 -29.84 -11.73 14.72
CA THR A 220 -31.09 -11.51 15.42
C THR A 220 -31.13 -12.26 16.75
N ARG A 221 -30.74 -11.59 17.84
CA ARG A 221 -31.19 -11.98 19.17
C ARG A 221 -32.58 -11.40 19.31
N ASP A 222 -33.57 -12.16 18.85
CA ASP A 222 -34.92 -12.04 19.37
C ASP A 222 -34.83 -12.15 20.90
N SER A 223 -35.57 -11.27 21.58
CA SER A 223 -35.72 -11.12 23.04
C SER A 223 -34.62 -10.34 23.79
N LEU A 224 -34.74 -9.00 23.82
CA LEU A 224 -34.41 -8.12 24.97
C LEU A 224 -35.16 -6.76 24.81
N PRO A 225 -35.61 -6.10 25.91
CA PRO A 225 -36.49 -4.94 25.84
C PRO A 225 -35.83 -3.63 25.37
N ASP A 226 -36.68 -2.78 24.80
CA ASP A 226 -36.47 -1.55 24.04
C ASP A 226 -35.93 -0.34 24.83
N LEU A 227 -34.67 -0.34 25.31
CA LEU A 227 -34.15 0.87 25.98
C LEU A 227 -32.66 1.23 25.87
N LEU A 228 -31.82 0.52 25.10
CA LEU A 228 -30.41 0.93 24.91
C LEU A 228 -29.85 0.66 23.50
N GLN A 229 -30.61 0.93 22.44
CA GLN A 229 -30.03 1.11 21.10
C GLN A 229 -29.29 2.45 21.01
N ARG A 230 -28.05 2.51 21.52
CA ARG A 230 -27.09 3.54 21.10
C ARG A 230 -26.15 2.92 20.06
N SER A 231 -26.36 3.34 18.81
CA SER A 231 -25.72 2.80 17.61
C SER A 231 -24.17 2.81 17.66
N PRO A 232 -23.51 1.79 17.08
CA PRO A 232 -22.05 1.71 16.93
C PRO A 232 -21.50 2.58 15.78
N SER A 233 -22.23 3.59 15.34
CA SER A 233 -21.95 4.39 14.13
C SER A 233 -20.96 5.55 14.34
N LYS A 234 -20.19 5.57 15.44
CA LYS A 234 -19.18 6.62 15.67
C LYS A 234 -17.75 6.25 15.28
N LEU A 235 -17.44 4.97 15.02
CA LEU A 235 -16.10 4.59 14.54
C LEU A 235 -15.98 4.69 13.00
N ALA A 236 -17.05 4.39 12.27
CA ALA A 236 -17.08 4.50 10.80
C ALA A 236 -16.98 5.96 10.29
N LYS A 237 -17.24 6.95 11.15
CA LYS A 237 -17.26 8.37 10.77
C LYS A 237 -15.86 8.97 10.61
N ALA A 238 -14.82 8.37 11.19
CA ALA A 238 -13.45 8.89 11.10
C ALA A 238 -12.79 8.65 9.72
N PHE A 239 -13.37 7.80 8.86
CA PHE A 239 -12.83 7.49 7.52
C PHE A 239 -13.77 7.85 6.37
N SER A 240 -14.94 8.43 6.65
CA SER A 240 -16.00 8.65 5.64
C SER A 240 -16.32 10.11 5.33
N ASP A 241 -15.55 11.08 5.86
CA ASP A 241 -15.78 12.51 5.64
C ASP A 241 -15.09 13.05 4.37
N ALA A 242 -15.17 12.29 3.27
CA ALA A 242 -14.95 12.83 1.93
C ALA A 242 -16.30 13.38 1.38
N PRO A 243 -16.30 14.46 0.57
CA PRO A 243 -17.55 15.05 0.09
C PRO A 243 -18.38 14.05 -0.72
N ARG A 244 -19.67 13.98 -0.39
CA ARG A 244 -20.64 13.04 -0.96
C ARG A 244 -21.04 13.40 -2.39
N GLU A 245 -20.54 12.61 -3.34
CA GLU A 245 -21.29 12.23 -4.54
C GLU A 245 -21.39 10.70 -4.63
N GLY A 246 -22.58 10.18 -4.92
CA GLY A 246 -22.79 8.79 -5.34
C GLY A 246 -22.89 7.74 -4.24
N ARG A 247 -24.11 7.52 -3.72
CA ARG A 247 -24.48 6.41 -2.85
C ARG A 247 -24.61 5.10 -3.67
N GLU A 248 -23.47 4.56 -4.14
CA GLU A 248 -23.40 3.26 -4.85
C GLU A 248 -22.31 2.30 -4.32
N ARG A 249 -21.57 2.66 -3.26
CA ARG A 249 -20.39 1.88 -2.84
C ARG A 249 -20.67 0.54 -2.16
N ARG A 250 -21.87 0.31 -1.59
CA ARG A 250 -22.11 -0.88 -0.75
C ARG A 250 -22.46 -2.16 -1.51
N ASP A 251 -23.05 -2.04 -2.70
CA ASP A 251 -23.37 -3.22 -3.53
C ASP A 251 -22.16 -3.68 -4.34
N SER A 252 -21.32 -2.75 -4.83
CA SER A 252 -20.16 -3.07 -5.68
C SER A 252 -19.02 -3.81 -4.95
N GLU A 253 -18.83 -3.56 -3.64
CA GLU A 253 -17.83 -4.28 -2.82
C GLU A 253 -18.13 -5.79 -2.75
N SER A 254 -19.41 -6.16 -2.63
CA SER A 254 -19.84 -7.57 -2.54
C SER A 254 -19.59 -8.36 -3.83
N VAL A 255 -19.55 -7.68 -4.98
CA VAL A 255 -19.35 -8.30 -6.30
C VAL A 255 -17.91 -8.77 -6.50
N HIS A 256 -16.95 -8.16 -5.80
CA HIS A 256 -15.52 -8.40 -6.04
C HIS A 256 -14.81 -9.19 -4.94
N THR A 257 -15.42 -9.35 -3.77
CA THR A 257 -14.83 -10.08 -2.65
C THR A 257 -14.92 -11.59 -2.85
N ARG A 258 -13.86 -12.33 -2.52
CA ARG A 258 -13.89 -13.80 -2.44
C ARG A 258 -13.70 -14.30 -1.01
N SER A 259 -14.35 -15.42 -0.71
CA SER A 259 -14.18 -16.15 0.54
C SER A 259 -12.77 -16.75 0.65
N GLN A 260 -12.35 -17.05 1.89
CA GLN A 260 -11.06 -17.73 2.13
C GLN A 260 -10.99 -19.10 1.42
N GLU A 261 -12.10 -19.83 1.38
CA GLU A 261 -12.18 -21.14 0.71
C GLU A 261 -11.96 -21.04 -0.80
N GLU A 262 -12.61 -20.08 -1.47
CA GLU A 262 -12.39 -19.84 -2.91
C GLU A 262 -10.94 -19.46 -3.20
N LYS A 263 -10.33 -18.64 -2.35
CA LYS A 263 -8.91 -18.26 -2.47
C LYS A 263 -7.97 -19.45 -2.24
N GLN A 264 -8.27 -20.30 -1.27
CA GLN A 264 -7.56 -21.56 -1.06
C GLN A 264 -7.62 -22.45 -2.31
N GLN A 265 -8.80 -22.60 -2.92
CA GLN A 265 -8.97 -23.40 -4.14
C GLN A 265 -8.17 -22.83 -5.32
N LEU A 266 -8.10 -21.51 -5.47
CA LEU A 266 -7.30 -20.87 -6.52
C LEU A 266 -5.80 -21.10 -6.29
N LEU A 267 -5.33 -20.90 -5.06
CA LEU A 267 -3.93 -21.12 -4.73
C LEU A 267 -3.54 -22.60 -4.85
N ALA A 268 -4.45 -23.53 -4.53
CA ALA A 268 -4.24 -24.97 -4.63
C ALA A 268 -3.97 -25.46 -6.06
N LYS A 269 -4.41 -24.71 -7.09
CA LYS A 269 -4.05 -24.98 -8.50
C LYS A 269 -2.55 -24.83 -8.77
N HIS A 270 -1.87 -24.04 -7.94
CA HIS A 270 -0.47 -23.69 -8.14
C HIS A 270 0.45 -24.20 -7.03
N LEU A 271 -0.07 -24.56 -5.84
CA LEU A 271 0.74 -25.03 -4.72
C LEU A 271 0.07 -26.27 -4.09
N ASN A 272 0.83 -27.32 -3.82
CA ASN A 272 0.28 -28.56 -3.23
C ASN A 272 0.12 -28.50 -1.70
N SER A 273 0.83 -27.58 -1.03
CA SER A 273 0.89 -27.49 0.44
C SER A 273 0.05 -26.34 1.00
N VAL A 274 -1.08 -26.02 0.35
CA VAL A 274 -1.94 -24.90 0.78
C VAL A 274 -2.63 -25.20 2.10
N ASP A 275 -2.98 -26.47 2.35
CA ASP A 275 -3.63 -26.86 3.59
C ASP A 275 -2.74 -26.62 4.81
N ASP A 276 -1.42 -26.79 4.69
CA ASP A 276 -0.47 -26.47 5.75
C ASP A 276 -0.43 -24.96 6.02
N LEU A 277 -0.43 -24.12 4.98
CA LEU A 277 -0.50 -22.66 5.12
C LEU A 277 -1.80 -22.22 5.81
N VAL A 278 -2.94 -22.82 5.45
CA VAL A 278 -4.23 -22.50 6.07
C VAL A 278 -4.26 -22.93 7.53
N ARG A 279 -3.72 -24.12 7.84
CA ARG A 279 -3.60 -24.61 9.23
C ARG A 279 -2.68 -23.73 10.06
N ASP A 280 -1.55 -23.30 9.52
CA ASP A 280 -0.63 -22.38 10.19
C ASP A 280 -1.28 -21.02 10.45
N LEU A 281 -2.08 -20.51 9.50
CA LEU A 281 -2.82 -19.26 9.65
C LEU A 281 -3.95 -19.35 10.70
N GLN A 282 -4.59 -20.52 10.83
CA GLN A 282 -5.63 -20.77 11.85
C GLN A 282 -5.03 -21.04 13.24
N GLY A 283 -3.89 -21.73 13.29
CA GLY A 283 -3.21 -22.13 14.53
C GLY A 283 -2.38 -21.01 15.14
N ASN A 284 -1.80 -20.14 14.31
CA ASN A 284 -1.12 -18.94 14.77
C ASN A 284 -2.02 -17.73 14.51
N THR A 285 -2.46 -17.05 15.57
CA THR A 285 -2.85 -15.63 15.50
C THR A 285 -1.61 -14.79 15.13
N LEU A 286 -1.10 -14.94 13.90
CA LEU A 286 0.14 -14.36 13.39
C LEU A 286 0.13 -12.83 13.42
N PHE A 287 -1.06 -12.23 13.48
CA PHE A 287 -1.31 -10.84 13.83
C PHE A 287 -2.15 -10.89 15.10
N GLY A 288 -1.53 -10.56 16.24
CA GLY A 288 -2.03 -10.86 17.58
C GLY A 288 -3.55 -10.74 17.75
N GLY A 289 -4.13 -11.73 18.42
CA GLY A 289 -5.54 -11.78 18.77
C GLY A 289 -6.02 -10.50 19.46
N ALA A 290 -6.53 -9.57 18.67
CA ALA A 290 -7.25 -8.40 19.09
C ALA A 290 -8.63 -8.38 18.42
N VAL A 291 -9.34 -9.51 18.48
CA VAL A 291 -10.80 -9.54 18.39
C VAL A 291 -11.31 -10.62 19.32
N SER A 292 -11.47 -10.26 20.58
CA SER A 292 -12.35 -10.91 21.54
C SER A 292 -13.11 -9.83 22.28
#